data_AF-A0A806KNL4-F1
#
_entry.id   AF-A0A806KNL4-F1
#
_cell.length_a   1.000
_cell.length_b   1.000
_cell.length_c   1.000
_cell.angle_alpha   90.00
_cell.angle_beta   90.00
_cell.angle_gamma   90.00
#
_symmetry.space_group_name_H-M   'P 1'
#
loop_
_entity.id
_entity.type
_entity.pdbx_description
1 polymer ?
#
loop_
_entity_poly.entity_id
_entity_poly.type
_entity_poly.pdbx_seq_one_letter_code
_entity_poly.pdbx_strand_id
1 'polypeptide(L)'
;MLVEDVDTATTTEIDSAELAQRVAILKRFKILLTQQRDRFKAYLNLLDKQQNVIESGSAEDLLTYVEIEEKIVADIFSIQKVIDPLEEMYNAVVSGRNFAKMPLKAESASSDEVPGIKASLEKLKSEAVMRSTKNKELLSKRMLELRQEIKTLRNNPYATGGRKPAGYGGPSAPALVDIKG
;
A
#
# COMPACT_ATOMS: atom_id res chain seq x y z
N MET A 1 -50.88 -31.96 -46.87
CA MET A 1 -51.83 -31.23 -46.02
C MET A 1 -52.10 -32.16 -44.85
N LEU A 2 -51.30 -32.12 -43.78
CA LEU A 2 -51.26 -31.07 -42.77
C LEU A 2 -49.79 -30.78 -42.37
N VAL A 3 -49.41 -29.52 -42.54
CA VAL A 3 -48.29 -28.86 -41.87
C VAL A 3 -48.89 -28.15 -40.65
N GLU A 4 -48.04 -27.72 -39.70
CA GLU A 4 -48.31 -26.79 -38.58
C GLU A 4 -48.73 -27.49 -37.27
N ASP A 5 -48.07 -27.31 -36.11
CA ASP A 5 -46.92 -26.48 -35.78
C ASP A 5 -46.19 -27.05 -34.55
N VAL A 6 -44.87 -26.99 -34.62
CA VAL A 6 -43.96 -27.13 -33.49
C VAL A 6 -43.96 -25.78 -32.78
N ASP A 7 -44.76 -25.63 -31.74
CA ASP A 7 -44.69 -24.43 -30.89
C ASP A 7 -43.44 -24.52 -29.99
N THR A 8 -42.35 -24.03 -30.57
CA THR A 8 -41.12 -23.66 -29.92
C THR A 8 -41.34 -22.50 -28.94
N ALA A 9 -40.61 -22.56 -27.82
CA ALA A 9 -40.10 -21.40 -27.09
C ALA A 9 -41.07 -20.58 -26.23
N THR A 10 -41.31 -21.04 -25.00
CA THR A 10 -41.58 -20.14 -23.86
C THR A 10 -40.30 -19.38 -23.49
N THR A 11 -40.02 -18.32 -24.25
CA THR A 11 -39.01 -17.33 -23.93
C THR A 11 -39.53 -16.52 -22.74
N THR A 12 -39.02 -16.80 -21.54
CA THR A 12 -39.37 -16.08 -20.31
C THR A 12 -39.04 -14.60 -20.47
N GLU A 13 -40.07 -13.75 -20.55
CA GLU A 13 -39.93 -12.30 -20.52
C GLU A 13 -39.31 -11.89 -19.20
N ILE A 14 -38.07 -11.39 -19.25
CA ILE A 14 -37.38 -10.85 -18.08
C ILE A 14 -37.98 -9.47 -17.79
N ASP A 15 -38.38 -9.21 -16.54
CA ASP A 15 -38.88 -7.91 -16.12
C ASP A 15 -37.82 -6.81 -16.33
N SER A 16 -38.21 -5.74 -17.00
CA SER A 16 -37.36 -4.58 -17.34
C SER A 16 -36.72 -3.94 -16.10
N ALA A 17 -37.42 -3.96 -14.96
CA ALA A 17 -36.92 -3.42 -13.69
C ALA A 17 -35.72 -4.21 -13.16
N GLU A 18 -35.76 -5.53 -13.32
CA GLU A 18 -34.69 -6.41 -12.88
C GLU A 18 -33.44 -6.30 -13.78
N LEU A 19 -33.62 -6.13 -15.09
CA LEU A 19 -32.53 -5.83 -16.00
C LEU A 19 -31.84 -4.50 -15.63
N ALA A 20 -32.63 -3.47 -15.30
CA ALA A 20 -32.09 -2.18 -14.87
C ALA A 20 -31.27 -2.30 -13.59
N GLN A 21 -31.74 -3.08 -12.61
CA GLN A 21 -31.03 -3.31 -11.35
C GLN A 21 -29.67 -3.99 -11.58
N ARG A 22 -29.60 -5.00 -12.45
CA ARG A 22 -28.35 -5.69 -12.79
C ARG A 22 -27.34 -4.76 -13.44
N VAL A 23 -27.78 -3.98 -14.42
CA VAL A 23 -26.91 -3.00 -15.10
C VAL A 23 -26.39 -1.96 -14.10
N ALA A 24 -27.21 -1.52 -13.15
CA ALA A 24 -26.80 -0.59 -12.11
C ALA A 24 -25.72 -1.18 -11.18
N ILE A 25 -25.88 -2.44 -10.74
CA ILE A 25 -24.89 -3.14 -9.93
C ILE A 25 -23.56 -3.28 -10.69
N LEU A 26 -23.60 -3.70 -11.95
CA LEU A 26 -22.41 -3.86 -12.79
C LEU A 26 -21.66 -2.53 -12.98
N LYS A 27 -22.38 -1.44 -13.26
CA LYS A 27 -21.79 -0.10 -13.40
C LYS A 27 -21.13 0.35 -12.09
N ARG A 28 -21.81 0.16 -10.96
CA ARG A 28 -21.26 0.51 -9.63
C ARG A 28 -20.02 -0.31 -9.30
N PHE A 29 -20.04 -1.61 -9.57
CA PHE A 29 -18.90 -2.50 -9.36
C PHE A 29 -17.69 -2.09 -10.20
N LYS A 30 -17.89 -1.78 -11.49
CA LYS A 30 -16.84 -1.26 -12.38
C LYS A 30 -16.23 0.04 -11.87
N ILE A 31 -17.06 0.97 -11.41
CA ILE A 31 -16.59 2.25 -10.84
C ILE A 31 -15.72 2.00 -9.61
N LEU A 32 -16.15 1.12 -8.69
CA LEU A 32 -15.39 0.82 -7.48
C LEU A 32 -14.05 0.13 -7.79
N LEU A 33 -14.01 -0.83 -8.72
CA LEU A 33 -12.76 -1.46 -9.17
C LEU A 33 -11.80 -0.44 -9.79
N THR A 34 -12.33 0.50 -10.56
CA THR A 34 -11.53 1.58 -11.17
C THR A 34 -10.96 2.50 -10.09
N GLN A 35 -11.78 2.92 -9.13
CA GLN A 35 -11.35 3.74 -8.00
C GLN A 35 -10.29 3.02 -7.16
N GLN A 36 -10.48 1.73 -6.89
CA GLN A 36 -9.50 0.92 -6.17
C GLN A 36 -8.15 0.90 -6.91
N ARG A 37 -8.18 0.69 -8.23
CA ARG A 37 -6.98 0.68 -9.07
C ARG A 37 -6.24 2.01 -9.01
N ASP A 38 -6.98 3.11 -9.08
CA ASP A 38 -6.38 4.44 -9.06
C ASP A 38 -5.80 4.77 -7.67
N ARG A 39 -6.40 4.25 -6.58
CA ARG A 39 -5.80 4.31 -5.23
C ARG A 39 -4.51 3.50 -5.12
N PHE A 40 -4.44 2.31 -5.70
CA PHE A 40 -3.20 1.54 -5.75
C PHE A 40 -2.10 2.26 -6.55
N LYS A 41 -2.44 2.93 -7.66
CA LYS A 41 -1.47 3.77 -8.40
C LYS A 41 -0.96 4.92 -7.54
N ALA A 42 -1.85 5.60 -6.82
CA ALA A 42 -1.44 6.65 -5.88
C ALA A 42 -0.54 6.10 -4.78
N TYR A 43 -0.84 4.91 -4.27
CA TYR A 43 0.00 4.23 -3.27
C TYR A 43 1.40 3.91 -3.80
N LEU A 44 1.51 3.36 -5.01
CA LEU A 44 2.82 3.07 -5.64
C LEU A 44 3.64 4.35 -5.83
N ASN A 45 3.03 5.43 -6.29
CA ASN A 45 3.70 6.74 -6.42
C ASN A 45 4.18 7.28 -5.06
N LEU A 46 3.42 7.01 -3.99
CA LEU A 46 3.82 7.39 -2.63
C LEU A 46 5.04 6.59 -2.17
N LEU A 47 5.05 5.28 -2.43
CA LEU A 47 6.17 4.40 -2.06
C LEU A 47 7.46 4.82 -2.76
N ASP A 48 7.39 5.28 -4.02
CA ASP A 48 8.57 5.80 -4.73
C ASP A 48 9.10 7.08 -4.08
N LYS A 49 8.21 7.99 -3.67
CA LYS A 49 8.60 9.22 -2.98
C LYS A 49 9.17 8.93 -1.59
N GLN A 50 8.56 7.99 -0.85
CA GLN A 50 9.09 7.52 0.43
C GLN A 50 10.50 6.95 0.26
N GLN A 51 10.76 6.16 -0.78
CA GLN A 51 12.09 5.62 -1.04
C GLN A 51 13.12 6.75 -1.15
N ASN A 52 12.82 7.80 -1.92
CA ASN A 52 13.70 8.96 -2.08
C ASN A 52 13.93 9.72 -0.76
N VAL A 53 12.89 9.84 0.08
CA VAL A 53 12.98 10.52 1.38
C VAL A 53 13.79 9.73 2.41
N ILE A 54 13.65 8.40 2.42
CA ILE A 54 14.49 7.55 3.27
C ILE A 54 15.96 7.64 2.82
N GLU A 55 16.20 7.76 1.51
CA GLU A 55 17.54 7.94 0.97
C GLU A 55 18.16 9.31 1.29
N SER A 56 17.35 10.38 1.31
CA SER A 56 17.80 11.73 1.69
C SER A 56 17.96 11.91 3.20
N GLY A 57 17.34 11.06 4.02
CA GLY A 57 17.49 11.05 5.48
C GLY A 57 16.67 12.11 6.22
N SER A 58 15.67 12.71 5.57
CA SER A 58 14.76 13.68 6.21
C SER A 58 13.68 12.96 7.04
N ALA A 59 13.80 13.02 8.36
CA ALA A 59 12.85 12.39 9.27
C ALA A 59 11.47 13.07 9.30
N GLU A 60 11.45 14.40 9.19
CA GLU A 60 10.20 15.18 9.16
C GLU A 60 9.39 14.87 7.91
N ASP A 61 10.03 14.85 6.74
CA ASP A 61 9.36 14.46 5.50
C ASP A 61 8.86 13.02 5.58
N LEU A 62 9.66 12.10 6.13
CA LEU A 62 9.25 10.69 6.25
C LEU A 62 7.96 10.54 7.06
N LEU A 63 7.81 11.30 8.15
CA LEU A 63 6.59 11.31 8.96
C LEU A 63 5.36 11.72 8.13
N THR A 64 5.48 12.80 7.35
CA THR A 64 4.37 13.27 6.50
C THR A 64 3.95 12.21 5.47
N TYR A 65 4.92 11.50 4.88
CA TYR A 65 4.64 10.44 3.92
C TYR A 65 4.01 9.21 4.56
N VAL A 66 4.30 8.91 5.84
CA VAL A 66 3.65 7.83 6.59
C VAL A 66 2.18 8.18 6.88
N GLU A 67 1.88 9.42 7.27
CA GLU A 67 0.48 9.84 7.49
C GLU A 67 -0.35 9.78 6.21
N ILE A 68 0.25 10.11 5.06
CA ILE A 68 -0.40 9.98 3.75
C ILE A 68 -0.61 8.50 3.40
N GLU A 69 0.37 7.64 3.69
CA GLU A 69 0.28 6.20 3.47
C GLU A 69 -0.90 5.60 4.25
N GLU A 70 -1.03 5.93 5.54
CA GLU A 70 -2.13 5.45 6.38
C GLU A 70 -3.50 5.81 5.80
N LYS A 71 -3.65 7.06 5.32
CA LYS A 71 -4.89 7.52 4.67
C LYS A 71 -5.20 6.73 3.40
N ILE A 72 -4.20 6.52 2.53
CA ILE A 72 -4.39 5.77 1.28
C ILE A 72 -4.74 4.30 1.56
N VAL A 73 -4.08 3.67 2.54
CA VAL A 73 -4.36 2.29 2.93
C VAL A 73 -5.77 2.15 3.51
N ALA A 74 -6.20 3.10 4.35
CA ALA A 74 -7.56 3.14 4.87
C ALA A 74 -8.60 3.29 3.75
N ASP A 75 -8.36 4.17 2.78
CA ASP A 75 -9.21 4.34 1.59
C ASP A 75 -9.33 3.03 0.80
N ILE A 76 -8.20 2.36 0.50
CA ILE A 76 -8.18 1.08 -0.21
C ILE A 76 -9.02 0.03 0.53
N PHE A 77 -8.88 -0.05 1.86
CA PHE A 77 -9.63 -1.00 2.67
C PHE A 77 -11.13 -0.69 2.70
N SER A 78 -11.50 0.59 2.78
CA SER A 78 -12.90 1.01 2.73
C SER A 78 -13.58 0.63 1.41
N ILE A 79 -12.86 0.76 0.29
CA ILE A 79 -13.34 0.37 -1.04
C ILE A 79 -13.46 -1.15 -1.13
N GLN A 80 -12.46 -1.91 -0.64
CA GLN A 80 -12.48 -3.37 -0.66
C GLN A 80 -13.71 -3.94 0.06
N LYS A 81 -14.06 -3.39 1.23
CA LYS A 81 -15.26 -3.80 2.00
C LYS A 81 -16.57 -3.71 1.22
N VAL A 82 -16.64 -2.80 0.24
CA VAL A 82 -17.83 -2.65 -0.62
C VAL A 82 -17.73 -3.52 -1.86
N ILE A 83 -16.52 -3.78 -2.35
CA ILE A 83 -16.25 -4.67 -3.49
C ILE A 83 -16.60 -6.11 -3.15
N ASP A 84 -16.20 -6.62 -1.98
CA ASP A 84 -16.43 -8.03 -1.59
C ASP A 84 -17.91 -8.47 -1.72
N PRO A 85 -18.91 -7.78 -1.11
CA PRO A 85 -20.31 -8.18 -1.26
C PRO A 85 -20.85 -7.97 -2.68
N LEU A 86 -20.35 -6.96 -3.42
CA LEU A 86 -20.78 -6.74 -4.81
C LEU A 86 -20.21 -7.79 -5.77
N GLU A 87 -19.01 -8.31 -5.47
CA GLU A 87 -18.40 -9.40 -6.22
C GLU A 87 -19.16 -10.71 -6.01
N GLU A 88 -19.61 -10.99 -4.79
CA GLU A 88 -20.48 -12.13 -4.52
C GLU A 88 -21.79 -12.05 -5.31
N MET A 89 -22.44 -10.87 -5.32
CA MET A 89 -23.64 -10.63 -6.13
C MET A 89 -23.36 -10.79 -7.62
N TYR A 90 -22.24 -10.25 -8.11
CA TYR A 90 -21.81 -10.41 -9.50
C TYR A 90 -21.62 -11.89 -9.87
N ASN A 91 -20.89 -12.64 -9.05
CA ASN A 91 -20.62 -14.05 -9.27
C ASN A 91 -21.90 -14.90 -9.20
N ALA A 92 -22.85 -14.55 -8.33
CA ALA A 92 -24.15 -15.20 -8.24
C ALA A 92 -25.01 -15.00 -9.50
N VAL A 93 -24.95 -13.80 -10.09
CA VAL A 93 -25.63 -13.46 -11.36
C VAL A 93 -24.95 -14.17 -12.54
N VAL A 94 -23.61 -14.21 -12.59
CA VAL A 94 -22.86 -14.83 -13.68
C VAL A 94 -22.90 -16.36 -13.63
N SER A 95 -22.87 -16.97 -12.44
CA SER A 95 -22.84 -18.44 -12.27
C SER A 95 -24.23 -19.11 -12.42
N GLY A 96 -25.26 -18.35 -12.81
CA GLY A 96 -26.61 -18.88 -13.08
C GLY A 96 -27.33 -19.48 -11.87
N ARG A 97 -26.84 -19.25 -10.64
CA ARG A 97 -27.36 -19.90 -9.44
C ARG A 97 -28.64 -19.23 -8.90
N ASN A 98 -28.86 -17.96 -9.25
CA ASN A 98 -30.09 -17.21 -9.01
C ASN A 98 -30.33 -16.22 -10.15
N PHE A 99 -30.31 -16.70 -11.39
CA PHE A 99 -31.15 -16.16 -12.45
C PHE A 99 -31.02 -16.97 -13.73
N ALA A 100 -32.16 -17.28 -14.34
CA ALA A 100 -32.18 -17.99 -15.60
C ALA A 100 -31.33 -17.28 -16.67
N LYS A 101 -30.45 -18.07 -17.30
CA LYS A 101 -29.81 -17.85 -18.61
C LYS A 101 -29.95 -16.44 -19.18
N MET A 102 -28.94 -15.60 -18.98
CA MET A 102 -28.74 -14.45 -19.84
C MET A 102 -27.44 -14.65 -20.61
N PRO A 103 -27.46 -14.75 -21.96
CA PRO A 103 -26.33 -14.30 -22.74
C PRO A 103 -26.31 -12.77 -22.61
N LEU A 104 -25.48 -12.23 -21.72
CA LEU A 104 -25.23 -10.79 -21.66
C LEU A 104 -24.39 -10.37 -22.89
N LYS A 105 -24.92 -10.59 -24.08
CA LYS A 105 -24.51 -9.94 -25.32
C LYS A 105 -25.49 -8.79 -25.55
N ALA A 106 -25.48 -7.85 -24.61
CA ALA A 106 -26.17 -6.58 -24.76
C ALA A 106 -25.08 -5.51 -24.81
N GLU A 107 -24.94 -4.92 -25.99
CA GLU A 107 -24.03 -3.87 -26.49
C GLU A 107 -23.59 -2.71 -25.55
N SER A 108 -23.86 -2.69 -24.25
CA SER A 108 -23.70 -1.49 -23.42
C SER A 108 -22.98 -1.64 -22.07
N ALA A 109 -22.49 -2.82 -21.71
CA ALA A 109 -21.58 -2.96 -20.58
C ALA A 109 -20.69 -4.19 -20.74
N SER A 110 -19.56 -3.98 -21.40
CA SER A 110 -18.37 -4.83 -21.47
C SER A 110 -18.10 -5.66 -20.19
N SER A 111 -18.74 -6.82 -20.05
CA SER A 111 -18.44 -7.79 -19.00
C SER A 111 -17.00 -8.30 -19.09
N ASP A 112 -16.39 -8.18 -20.26
CA ASP A 112 -15.00 -8.53 -20.57
C ASP A 112 -13.96 -7.57 -19.94
N GLU A 113 -14.36 -6.34 -19.60
CA GLU A 113 -13.44 -5.35 -19.00
C GLU A 113 -13.21 -5.58 -17.50
N VAL A 114 -14.18 -6.17 -16.79
CA VAL A 114 -14.08 -6.42 -15.34
C VAL A 114 -12.94 -7.40 -15.00
N PRO A 115 -12.80 -8.55 -15.69
CA PRO A 115 -11.63 -9.42 -15.54
C PRO A 115 -10.30 -8.71 -15.81
N GLY A 116 -10.24 -7.86 -16.83
CA GLY A 116 -9.04 -7.09 -17.15
C GLY A 116 -8.64 -6.11 -16.04
N ILE A 117 -9.60 -5.41 -15.45
CA ILE A 117 -9.36 -4.50 -14.32
C ILE A 117 -8.91 -5.29 -13.08
N LYS A 118 -9.53 -6.46 -12.80
CA LYS A 118 -9.11 -7.33 -11.70
C LYS A 118 -7.68 -7.86 -11.89
N ALA A 119 -7.32 -8.33 -13.08
CA ALA A 119 -5.96 -8.78 -13.37
C ALA A 119 -4.94 -7.65 -13.22
N SER A 120 -5.28 -6.43 -13.64
CA SER A 120 -4.44 -5.25 -13.40
C SER A 120 -4.32 -4.92 -11.92
N LEU A 121 -5.41 -5.05 -11.14
CA LEU A 121 -5.40 -4.83 -9.69
C LEU A 121 -4.49 -5.83 -8.96
N GLU A 122 -4.54 -7.11 -9.31
CA GLU A 122 -3.66 -8.11 -8.72
C GLU A 122 -2.18 -7.83 -8.98
N LYS A 123 -1.84 -7.35 -10.18
CA LYS A 123 -0.48 -6.87 -10.49
C LYS A 123 -0.07 -5.67 -9.64
N LEU A 124 -0.96 -4.70 -9.47
CA LEU A 124 -0.68 -3.51 -8.66
C LEU A 124 -0.54 -3.87 -7.17
N LYS A 125 -1.33 -4.82 -6.67
CA LYS A 125 -1.22 -5.34 -5.30
C LYS A 125 0.14 -6.01 -5.07
N SER A 126 0.56 -6.91 -5.96
CA SER A 126 1.85 -7.60 -5.82
C SER A 126 3.01 -6.61 -5.88
N GLU A 127 2.93 -5.62 -6.78
CA GLU A 127 3.92 -4.54 -6.86
C GLU A 127 3.97 -3.68 -5.59
N ALA A 128 2.82 -3.34 -5.02
CA ALA A 128 2.75 -2.56 -3.79
C ALA A 128 3.39 -3.31 -2.61
N VAL A 129 3.18 -4.62 -2.51
CA VAL A 129 3.86 -5.46 -1.51
C VAL A 129 5.37 -5.43 -1.72
N MET A 130 5.85 -5.64 -2.94
CA MET A 130 7.28 -5.62 -3.25
C MET A 130 7.95 -4.27 -2.93
N ARG A 131 7.32 -3.16 -3.30
CA ARG A 131 7.86 -1.82 -3.02
C ARG A 131 7.81 -1.49 -1.52
N SER A 132 6.75 -1.88 -0.82
CA SER A 132 6.65 -1.71 0.64
C SER A 132 7.71 -2.53 1.39
N THR A 133 7.96 -3.78 0.98
CA THR A 133 9.03 -4.60 1.59
C THR A 133 10.40 -3.99 1.34
N LYS A 134 10.67 -3.53 0.12
CA LYS A 134 11.91 -2.84 -0.23
C LYS A 134 12.12 -1.57 0.62
N ASN A 135 11.09 -0.76 0.81
CA ASN A 135 11.16 0.45 1.64
C ASN A 135 11.44 0.12 3.11
N LYS A 136 10.83 -0.94 3.66
CA LYS A 136 11.10 -1.43 5.02
C LYS A 136 12.55 -1.89 5.19
N GLU A 137 13.08 -2.62 4.22
CA GLU A 137 14.49 -3.05 4.22
C GLU A 137 15.45 -1.86 4.16
N LEU A 138 15.17 -0.89 3.28
CA LEU A 138 15.98 0.31 3.13
C LEU A 138 16.00 1.15 4.41
N LEU A 139 14.83 1.34 5.03
CA LEU A 139 14.72 2.03 6.32
C LEU A 139 15.51 1.29 7.41
N SER A 140 15.39 -0.03 7.49
CA SER A 140 16.14 -0.85 8.45
C SER A 140 17.65 -0.68 8.28
N LYS A 141 18.14 -0.70 7.03
CA LYS A 141 19.54 -0.46 6.71
C LYS A 141 20.01 0.93 7.15
N ARG A 142 19.26 1.98 6.81
CA ARG A 142 19.58 3.37 7.23
C ARG A 142 19.58 3.53 8.75
N MET A 143 18.65 2.90 9.46
CA MET A 143 18.65 2.90 10.93
C MET A 143 19.88 2.22 11.52
N LEU A 144 20.38 1.14 10.90
CA LEU A 144 21.62 0.48 11.33
C LEU A 144 22.84 1.38 11.11
N GLU A 145 22.93 2.04 9.95
CA GLU A 145 23.99 3.00 9.64
C GLU A 145 24.01 4.16 10.64
N LEU A 146 22.87 4.80 10.91
CA LEU A 146 22.74 5.86 11.90
C LEU A 146 23.15 5.39 13.32
N ARG A 147 22.77 4.17 13.71
CA ARG A 147 23.20 3.59 15.00
C ARG A 147 24.72 3.40 15.07
N GLN A 148 25.36 3.00 13.98
CA GLN A 148 26.81 2.87 13.90
C GLN A 148 27.48 4.24 13.97
N GLU A 149 26.99 5.24 13.24
CA GLU A 149 27.47 6.62 13.30
C GLU A 149 27.40 7.17 14.72
N ILE A 150 26.25 7.05 15.40
CA ILE A 150 26.09 7.46 16.80
C ILE A 150 27.08 6.72 17.71
N LYS A 151 27.30 5.41 17.50
CA LYS A 151 28.27 4.64 18.27
C LYS A 151 29.70 5.14 18.04
N THR A 152 30.07 5.48 16.81
CA THR A 152 31.39 6.03 16.49
C THR A 152 31.59 7.41 17.10
N LEU A 153 30.58 8.28 17.06
CA LEU A 153 30.59 9.59 17.70
C LEU A 153 30.70 9.47 19.22
N ARG A 154 29.98 8.54 19.84
CA ARG A 154 30.06 8.28 21.29
C ARG A 154 31.44 7.73 21.70
N ASN A 155 32.05 6.92 20.85
CA ASN A 155 33.38 6.34 21.09
C ASN A 155 34.53 7.29 20.69
N ASN A 156 34.22 8.47 20.16
CA ASN A 156 35.23 9.46 19.80
C ASN A 156 35.86 10.06 21.09
N PRO A 157 37.19 9.93 21.29
CA PRO A 157 37.87 10.50 22.46
C PRO A 157 37.77 12.03 22.55
N TYR A 158 37.42 12.71 21.46
CA TYR A 158 37.16 14.16 21.43
C TYR A 158 35.71 14.53 21.80
N ALA A 159 34.74 13.62 21.62
CA ALA A 159 33.35 13.86 22.05
C ALA A 159 33.17 13.74 23.57
N THR A 160 34.07 13.02 24.23
CA THR A 160 34.21 12.96 25.70
C THR A 160 35.33 13.87 26.22
N GLY A 161 35.95 14.65 25.33
CA GLY A 161 37.19 15.41 25.52
C GLY A 161 37.04 16.80 26.15
N GLY A 162 36.03 17.00 27.00
CA GLY A 162 35.92 18.22 27.80
C GLY A 162 36.66 18.18 29.14
N ARG A 163 37.10 17.02 29.64
CA ARG A 163 37.81 16.90 30.93
C ARG A 163 38.76 15.71 30.97
N LYS A 164 39.94 15.86 30.40
CA LYS A 164 41.15 15.29 31.01
C LYS A 164 42.06 16.48 31.32
N PRO A 165 42.33 16.80 32.60
CA PRO A 165 43.31 17.83 32.91
C PRO A 165 44.65 17.38 32.32
N ALA A 166 45.21 18.24 31.47
CA ALA A 166 46.55 18.08 30.96
C ALA A 166 47.48 17.88 32.16
N GLY A 167 48.26 16.79 32.13
CA GLY A 167 49.34 16.56 33.07
C GLY A 167 50.43 17.60 32.89
N TYR A 168 50.30 18.72 33.61
CA TYR A 168 51.37 19.61 34.02
C TYR A 168 50.99 20.13 35.41
N GLY A 169 51.48 19.45 36.44
CA GLY A 169 51.15 19.77 37.82
C GLY A 169 51.85 18.88 38.84
N GLY A 170 53.14 18.60 38.65
CA GLY A 170 54.02 18.49 39.82
C GLY A 170 54.29 19.91 40.32
N PRO A 171 54.32 20.14 41.63
CA PRO A 171 55.48 19.68 42.38
C PRO A 171 55.12 18.89 43.64
N SER A 172 55.86 17.81 43.85
CA SER A 172 56.10 17.24 45.17
C SER A 172 56.55 18.36 46.11
N ALA A 173 55.95 18.42 47.30
CA ALA A 173 56.29 19.40 48.34
C ALA A 173 57.81 19.46 48.58
N PRO A 174 58.41 20.66 48.74
CA PRO A 174 59.81 20.76 49.14
C PRO A 174 59.93 20.28 50.59
N ALA A 175 60.59 19.15 50.78
CA ALA A 175 61.05 18.71 52.08
C ALA A 175 62.09 19.71 52.60
N LEU A 176 61.87 20.19 53.82
CA LEU A 176 62.77 21.04 54.59
C LEU A 176 64.16 20.38 54.68
N VAL A 177 65.15 20.90 53.92
CA VAL A 177 66.54 20.49 54.06
C VAL A 177 67.19 21.41 55.09
N ASP A 178 67.48 20.84 56.25
CA ASP A 178 68.21 21.45 57.36
C ASP A 178 69.71 21.49 57.01
N ILE A 179 70.31 22.68 56.94
CA ILE A 179 71.75 22.84 56.73
C ILE A 179 72.34 23.48 57.99
N LYS A 180 72.91 22.62 58.84
CA LYS A 180 73.93 22.98 59.84
C LYS A 180 75.30 23.00 59.15
N GLY A 181 76.07 24.06 59.37
CA GLY A 181 77.47 24.16 58.97
C GLY A 181 77.86 25.58 58.66
#